data_AF-A0AA43TSJ9-F1
#
_entry.id   AF-A0AA43TSJ9-F1
#
_cell.length_a   1.000
_cell.length_b   1.000
_cell.length_c   1.000
_cell.angle_alpha   90.00
_cell.angle_beta   90.00
_cell.angle_gamma   90.00
#
_symmetry.space_group_name_H-M   'P 1'
#
loop_
_entity.id
_entity.type
_entity.pdbx_description
1 polymer ?
#
loop_
_entity_poly.entity_id
_entity_poly.type
_entity_poly.pdbx_seq_one_letter_code
_entity_poly.pdbx_strand_id
1 'polypeptide(L)'
;MILPEEEQDLTLDLPRILCLHGGGVNARIFRQQSRGLIKQLKPHFRLVFADGPFFCKPGPGMVPVYEEHGPFRRWMRWLPEQPECDARTAAKRIDRQIKQAMDEDDEQGATGEWVGLLGFSQGAKIAASMLFMQQKRAELLGANMAGTNFRFAVIMAGRAPLVTFDPQLVKSPGIADLADISVEFPEGGLVESATTYCGCRLFMSTGVRTRGCICTGGCWISTVSQVVRAWSSGMAITGYHSSQRMLR
;
A
#
# COMPACT_ATOMS: atom_id res chain seq x y z
N MET A 1 -16.93 -35.30 23.23
CA MET A 1 -16.79 -33.91 22.77
C MET A 1 -15.91 -33.93 21.54
N ILE A 2 -16.48 -33.65 20.37
CA ILE A 2 -15.72 -33.48 19.13
C ILE A 2 -15.16 -32.06 19.20
N LEU A 3 -13.83 -31.92 19.29
CA LEU A 3 -13.18 -30.63 19.14
C LEU A 3 -13.47 -30.12 17.71
N PRO A 4 -13.81 -28.84 17.50
CA PRO A 4 -14.01 -28.35 16.15
C PRO A 4 -12.71 -28.56 15.37
N GLU A 5 -12.81 -29.19 14.19
CA GLU A 5 -11.70 -29.21 13.23
C GLU A 5 -11.25 -27.76 13.03
N GLU A 6 -9.99 -27.47 13.32
CA GLU A 6 -9.40 -26.18 12.97
C GLU A 6 -9.59 -26.02 11.46
N GLU A 7 -10.45 -25.08 11.06
CA GLU A 7 -10.72 -24.77 9.66
C GLU A 7 -9.39 -24.37 9.02
N GLN A 8 -8.81 -25.28 8.24
CA GLN A 8 -7.50 -25.07 7.62
C GLN A 8 -7.55 -23.82 6.74
N ASP A 9 -6.67 -22.85 7.02
CA ASP A 9 -6.57 -21.65 6.19
C ASP A 9 -5.92 -21.99 4.86
N LEU A 10 -6.75 -22.22 3.84
CA LEU A 10 -6.32 -22.58 2.48
C LEU A 10 -5.61 -21.43 1.73
N THR A 11 -5.37 -20.28 2.38
CA THR A 11 -4.73 -19.12 1.74
C THR A 11 -3.25 -18.96 2.09
N LEU A 12 -2.68 -19.80 2.96
CA LEU A 12 -1.31 -19.64 3.47
C LEU A 12 -0.23 -19.61 2.37
N ASP A 13 -0.41 -20.39 1.30
CA ASP A 13 0.53 -20.45 0.18
C ASP A 13 0.20 -19.47 -0.96
N LEU A 14 -0.92 -18.73 -0.85
CA LEU A 14 -1.34 -17.79 -1.89
C LEU A 14 -0.48 -16.52 -1.88
N PRO A 15 -0.26 -15.88 -3.05
CA PRO A 15 0.39 -14.58 -3.11
C PRO A 15 -0.28 -13.54 -2.19
N ARG A 16 0.53 -12.77 -1.48
CA ARG A 16 0.09 -11.87 -0.42
C ARG A 16 -0.01 -10.42 -0.89
N ILE A 17 -1.10 -9.77 -0.50
CA ILE A 17 -1.32 -8.34 -0.68
C ILE A 17 -1.43 -7.67 0.70
N LEU A 18 -0.54 -6.71 0.95
CA LEU A 18 -0.57 -5.89 2.16
C LEU A 18 -1.59 -4.76 2.00
N CYS A 19 -2.55 -4.71 2.92
CA CYS A 19 -3.70 -3.82 2.91
C CYS A 19 -3.53 -2.70 3.95
N LEU A 20 -3.50 -1.44 3.48
CA LEU A 20 -3.26 -0.23 4.26
C LEU A 20 -4.53 0.61 4.37
N HIS A 21 -5.02 0.79 5.59
CA HIS A 21 -6.28 1.46 5.88
C HIS A 21 -6.21 3.00 5.74
N GLY A 22 -7.37 3.67 5.68
CA GLY A 22 -7.45 5.14 5.70
C GLY A 22 -7.19 5.76 7.09
N GLY A 23 -7.01 7.08 7.19
CA GLY A 23 -6.86 7.71 8.51
C GLY A 23 -8.13 7.60 9.37
N GLY A 24 -7.99 7.35 10.67
CA GLY A 24 -9.13 7.30 11.59
C GLY A 24 -9.87 5.97 11.64
N VAL A 25 -9.24 4.89 11.16
CA VAL A 25 -9.69 3.48 11.27
C VAL A 25 -8.51 2.60 11.70
N ASN A 26 -8.68 1.28 11.73
CA ASN A 26 -7.62 0.31 11.99
C ASN A 26 -7.75 -0.91 11.05
N ALA A 27 -6.80 -1.84 11.12
CA ALA A 27 -6.76 -3.04 10.31
C ALA A 27 -8.04 -3.88 10.42
N ARG A 28 -8.59 -4.04 11.63
CA ARG A 28 -9.83 -4.79 11.88
C ARG A 28 -11.02 -4.17 11.16
N ILE A 29 -11.23 -2.86 11.34
CA ILE A 29 -12.31 -2.13 10.66
C ILE A 29 -12.12 -2.18 9.14
N PHE A 30 -10.90 -2.02 8.65
CA PHE A 30 -10.64 -2.03 7.21
C PHE A 30 -10.88 -3.42 6.59
N ARG A 31 -10.57 -4.51 7.32
CA ARG A 31 -10.93 -5.87 6.93
C ARG A 31 -12.45 -6.04 6.80
N GLN A 32 -13.22 -5.54 7.76
CA GLN A 32 -14.69 -5.58 7.71
C GLN A 32 -15.27 -4.77 6.55
N GLN A 33 -14.77 -3.54 6.34
CA GLN A 33 -15.14 -2.69 5.20
C GLN A 33 -14.77 -3.34 3.85
N SER A 34 -13.74 -4.18 3.83
CA SER A 34 -13.24 -4.87 2.64
C SER A 34 -13.84 -6.27 2.43
N ARG A 35 -14.88 -6.67 3.15
CA ARG A 35 -15.47 -8.03 3.08
C ARG A 35 -15.83 -8.49 1.66
N GLY A 36 -16.34 -7.56 0.83
CA GLY A 36 -16.70 -7.86 -0.56
C GLY A 36 -15.46 -8.11 -1.44
N LEU A 37 -14.38 -7.38 -1.18
CA LEU A 37 -13.10 -7.56 -1.85
C LEU A 37 -12.42 -8.87 -1.40
N ILE A 38 -12.40 -9.14 -0.09
CA ILE A 38 -11.87 -10.39 0.47
C ILE A 38 -12.55 -11.58 -0.20
N LYS A 39 -13.89 -11.59 -0.27
CA LYS A 39 -14.65 -12.68 -0.90
C LYS A 39 -14.22 -12.94 -2.35
N GLN A 40 -13.93 -11.88 -3.11
CA GLN A 40 -13.60 -11.98 -4.53
C GLN A 40 -12.11 -12.30 -4.77
N LEU A 41 -11.20 -11.86 -3.90
CA LEU A 41 -9.77 -12.09 -4.03
C LEU A 41 -9.28 -13.35 -3.31
N LYS A 42 -10.01 -13.88 -2.33
CA LYS A 42 -9.65 -15.07 -1.55
C LYS A 42 -9.19 -16.27 -2.39
N PRO A 43 -9.76 -16.56 -3.59
CA PRO A 43 -9.28 -17.68 -4.42
C PRO A 43 -7.89 -17.47 -5.03
N HIS A 44 -7.38 -16.24 -5.04
CA HIS A 44 -6.16 -15.87 -5.76
C HIS A 44 -5.08 -15.25 -4.87
N PHE A 45 -5.48 -14.61 -3.76
CA PHE A 45 -4.59 -13.87 -2.89
C PHE A 45 -4.96 -14.04 -1.44
N ARG A 46 -3.93 -13.99 -0.59
CA ARG A 46 -4.06 -13.75 0.84
C ARG A 46 -3.97 -12.24 1.12
N LEU A 47 -4.95 -11.71 1.85
CA LEU A 47 -5.00 -10.29 2.20
C LEU A 47 -4.61 -10.08 3.66
N VAL A 48 -3.54 -9.31 3.89
CA VAL A 48 -3.00 -9.03 5.23
C VAL A 48 -3.19 -7.55 5.54
N PHE A 49 -3.80 -7.22 6.68
CA PHE A 49 -4.21 -5.86 7.01
C PHE A 49 -3.30 -5.29 8.09
N ALA A 50 -2.59 -4.21 7.79
CA ALA A 50 -1.64 -3.59 8.71
C ALA A 50 -2.24 -2.37 9.41
N ASP A 51 -1.82 -2.16 10.66
CA ASP A 51 -2.24 -1.03 11.50
C ASP A 51 -1.28 0.16 11.37
N GLY A 52 -1.83 1.37 11.26
CA GLY A 52 -1.05 2.61 11.29
C GLY A 52 -0.38 2.86 12.65
N PRO A 53 0.81 3.48 12.69
CA PRO A 53 1.61 3.62 13.92
C PRO A 53 1.08 4.64 14.93
N PHE A 54 0.22 5.57 14.51
CA PHE A 54 -0.19 6.68 15.36
C PHE A 54 -1.65 6.54 15.77
N PHE A 55 -1.94 6.68 17.06
CA PHE A 55 -3.31 6.76 17.54
C PHE A 55 -3.98 8.07 17.13
N CYS A 56 -5.31 8.03 16.98
CA CYS A 56 -6.11 9.21 16.64
C CYS A 56 -7.57 9.03 17.06
N LYS A 57 -8.35 10.09 16.88
CA LYS A 57 -9.82 10.01 16.96
C LYS A 57 -10.37 9.28 15.73
N PRO A 58 -11.56 8.67 15.82
CA PRO A 58 -12.24 8.09 14.68
C PRO A 58 -12.37 9.08 13.52
N GLY A 59 -12.29 8.57 12.30
CA GLY A 59 -12.57 9.34 11.09
C GLY A 59 -14.05 9.76 11.01
N PRO A 60 -14.38 10.75 10.17
CA PRO A 60 -15.78 11.17 9.96
C PRO A 60 -16.67 9.98 9.60
N GLY A 61 -17.81 9.83 10.28
CA GLY A 61 -18.77 8.76 10.03
C GLY A 61 -18.41 7.38 10.60
N MET A 62 -17.31 7.24 11.35
CA MET A 62 -16.93 5.95 11.95
C MET A 62 -17.65 5.67 13.28
N VAL A 63 -17.94 6.69 14.08
CA VAL A 63 -18.51 6.54 15.43
C VAL A 63 -19.83 5.77 15.45
N PRO A 64 -20.82 6.04 14.58
CA PRO A 64 -22.12 5.36 14.68
C PRO A 64 -22.09 3.83 14.50
N VAL A 65 -20.99 3.28 13.95
CA VAL A 65 -20.88 1.84 13.63
C VAL A 65 -19.67 1.18 14.32
N TYR A 66 -18.61 1.93 14.59
CA TYR A 66 -17.31 1.39 15.00
C TYR A 66 -16.77 2.00 16.29
N GLU A 67 -17.56 2.74 17.08
CA GLU A 67 -17.12 3.39 18.32
C GLU A 67 -16.33 2.43 19.24
N GLU A 68 -16.84 1.22 19.44
CA GLU A 68 -16.21 0.19 20.30
C GLU A 68 -15.03 -0.54 19.63
N HIS A 69 -14.75 -0.28 18.35
CA HIS A 69 -13.70 -0.94 17.59
C HIS A 69 -12.36 -0.20 17.67
N GLY A 70 -12.22 0.75 18.59
CA GLY A 70 -10.94 1.39 18.90
C GLY A 70 -9.87 0.41 19.43
N PRO A 71 -8.62 0.87 19.55
CA PRO A 71 -8.15 2.21 19.24
C PRO A 71 -8.07 2.49 17.73
N PHE A 72 -8.32 3.75 17.34
CA PHE A 72 -8.25 4.20 15.94
C PHE A 72 -6.84 4.69 15.60
N ARG A 73 -6.44 4.50 14.34
CA ARG A 73 -5.06 4.69 13.90
C ARG A 73 -4.94 5.54 12.64
N ARG A 74 -3.74 6.06 12.43
CA ARG A 74 -3.33 6.85 11.27
C ARG A 74 -1.89 6.58 10.87
N TRP A 75 -1.58 6.84 9.62
CA TRP A 75 -0.25 6.77 9.02
C TRP A 75 0.49 8.10 9.09
N MET A 76 -0.23 9.20 8.90
CA MET A 76 0.33 10.56 8.86
C MET A 76 -0.59 11.55 9.57
N ARG A 77 -0.11 12.77 9.80
CA ARG A 77 -0.95 13.87 10.28
C ARG A 77 -1.92 14.32 9.20
N TRP A 78 -3.12 14.75 9.58
CA TRP A 78 -4.04 15.50 8.69
C TRP A 78 -4.71 16.68 9.39
N LEU A 79 -4.42 16.89 10.68
CA LEU A 79 -4.88 18.01 11.47
C LEU A 79 -3.68 18.64 12.22
N PRO A 80 -3.66 19.96 12.40
CA PRO A 80 -2.60 20.63 13.16
C PRO A 80 -2.47 20.12 14.60
N GLU A 81 -3.59 19.79 15.26
CA GLU A 81 -3.62 19.37 16.67
C GLU A 81 -3.08 17.95 16.88
N GLN A 82 -2.89 17.18 15.81
CA GLN A 82 -2.29 15.85 15.91
C GLN A 82 -0.80 15.99 16.24
N PRO A 83 -0.27 15.19 17.20
CA PRO A 83 1.12 15.32 17.64
C PRO A 83 2.12 15.26 16.48
N GLU A 84 3.07 16.18 16.53
CA GLU A 84 4.18 16.25 15.58
C GLU A 84 5.10 15.03 15.72
N CYS A 85 5.70 14.65 14.61
CA CYS A 85 6.70 13.60 14.55
C CYS A 85 7.63 13.95 13.40
N ASP A 86 8.94 13.93 13.64
CA ASP A 86 9.89 14.15 12.57
C ASP A 86 9.80 13.05 11.50
N ALA A 87 10.18 13.41 10.27
CA ALA A 87 10.16 12.58 9.08
C ALA A 87 10.72 11.17 9.30
N ARG A 88 11.89 11.12 9.93
CA ARG A 88 12.69 9.91 10.09
C ARG A 88 12.07 8.99 11.12
N THR A 89 11.59 9.55 12.23
CA THR A 89 10.85 8.79 13.24
C THR A 89 9.53 8.29 12.67
N ALA A 90 8.81 9.10 11.90
CA ALA A 90 7.57 8.69 11.25
C ALA A 90 7.80 7.52 10.29
N ALA A 91 8.80 7.62 9.40
CA ALA A 91 9.21 6.55 8.49
C ALA A 91 9.50 5.26 9.24
N LYS A 92 10.37 5.31 10.27
CA LYS A 92 10.73 4.14 11.08
C LYS A 92 9.53 3.48 11.75
N ARG A 93 8.57 4.27 12.24
CA ARG A 93 7.36 3.75 12.89
C ARG A 93 6.42 3.09 11.88
N ILE A 94 6.25 3.66 10.70
CA ILE A 94 5.46 3.05 9.61
C ILE A 94 6.11 1.75 9.17
N ASP A 95 7.42 1.76 8.89
CA ASP A 95 8.19 0.58 8.49
C ASP A 95 8.07 -0.54 9.55
N ARG A 96 8.18 -0.20 10.84
CA ARG A 96 8.01 -1.16 11.94
C ARG A 96 6.62 -1.78 11.95
N GLN A 97 5.56 -0.99 11.82
CA GLN A 97 4.19 -1.51 11.83
C GLN A 97 3.90 -2.42 10.63
N ILE A 98 4.41 -2.06 9.46
CA ILE A 98 4.27 -2.87 8.25
C ILE A 98 5.03 -4.17 8.40
N LYS A 99 6.29 -4.10 8.84
CA LYS A 99 7.12 -5.28 9.08
C LYS A 99 6.48 -6.20 10.13
N GLN A 100 5.95 -5.65 11.22
CA GLN A 100 5.23 -6.42 12.23
C GLN A 100 4.05 -7.17 11.62
N ALA A 101 3.20 -6.52 10.82
CA ALA A 101 2.07 -7.19 10.18
C ALA A 101 2.50 -8.29 9.18
N MET A 102 3.67 -8.15 8.55
CA MET A 102 4.23 -9.16 7.68
C MET A 102 4.79 -10.34 8.48
N ASP A 103 5.57 -10.05 9.53
CA ASP A 103 6.18 -11.05 10.41
C ASP A 103 5.09 -11.86 11.15
N GLU A 104 4.03 -11.22 11.64
CA GLU A 104 2.88 -11.88 12.28
C GLU A 104 2.11 -12.82 11.31
N ASP A 105 2.13 -12.52 10.01
CA ASP A 105 1.51 -13.38 8.99
C ASP A 105 2.42 -14.56 8.63
N ASP A 106 3.73 -14.35 8.57
CA ASP A 106 4.73 -15.42 8.45
C ASP A 106 4.67 -16.37 9.66
N GLU A 107 4.51 -15.84 10.88
CA GLU A 107 4.36 -16.61 12.12
C GLU A 107 3.07 -17.45 12.16
N GLN A 108 2.04 -17.06 11.40
CA GLN A 108 0.83 -17.88 11.17
C GLN A 108 1.05 -19.01 10.15
N GLY A 109 2.27 -19.15 9.60
CA GLY A 109 2.64 -20.19 8.65
C GLY A 109 2.41 -19.82 7.19
N ALA A 110 2.17 -18.54 6.88
CA ALA A 110 2.01 -18.11 5.49
C ALA A 110 3.35 -18.14 4.74
N THR A 111 3.37 -18.73 3.55
CA THR A 111 4.58 -18.92 2.74
C THR A 111 4.55 -18.15 1.43
N GLY A 112 3.37 -17.69 0.99
CA GLY A 112 3.20 -17.02 -0.30
C GLY A 112 4.06 -15.76 -0.44
N GLU A 113 4.42 -15.36 -1.66
CA GLU A 113 5.23 -14.15 -1.85
C GLU A 113 4.42 -12.88 -1.60
N TRP A 114 5.04 -11.83 -1.04
CA TRP A 114 4.47 -10.49 -0.96
C TRP A 114 4.49 -9.80 -2.34
N VAL A 115 3.36 -9.84 -3.04
CA VAL A 115 3.29 -9.43 -4.46
C VAL A 115 2.68 -8.06 -4.68
N GLY A 116 1.92 -7.53 -3.73
CA GLY A 116 1.27 -6.24 -3.94
C GLY A 116 0.87 -5.49 -2.69
N LEU A 117 0.51 -4.24 -2.92
CA LEU A 117 -0.06 -3.33 -1.94
C LEU A 117 -1.50 -3.00 -2.31
N LEU A 118 -2.34 -2.76 -1.32
CA LEU A 118 -3.65 -2.16 -1.49
C LEU A 118 -3.83 -1.08 -0.44
N GLY A 119 -4.07 0.16 -0.87
CA GLY A 119 -4.23 1.27 0.05
C GLY A 119 -5.52 2.03 -0.18
N PHE A 120 -6.16 2.46 0.91
CA PHE A 120 -7.32 3.36 0.88
C PHE A 120 -7.00 4.73 1.49
N SER A 121 -7.39 5.81 0.81
CA SER A 121 -7.22 7.19 1.28
C SER A 121 -5.79 7.49 1.75
N GLN A 122 -5.55 7.69 3.05
CA GLN A 122 -4.21 7.88 3.59
C GLN A 122 -3.31 6.66 3.36
N GLY A 123 -3.82 5.43 3.52
CA GLY A 123 -3.09 4.20 3.20
C GLY A 123 -2.76 4.06 1.72
N ALA A 124 -3.55 4.68 0.83
CA ALA A 124 -3.25 4.74 -0.60
C ALA A 124 -2.02 5.61 -0.89
N LYS A 125 -1.87 6.74 -0.17
CA LYS A 125 -0.67 7.58 -0.23
C LYS A 125 0.56 6.79 0.23
N ILE A 126 0.44 6.04 1.33
CA ILE A 126 1.53 5.17 1.83
C ILE A 126 1.88 4.08 0.80
N ALA A 127 0.89 3.33 0.29
CA ALA A 127 1.13 2.26 -0.67
C ALA A 127 1.86 2.74 -1.94
N ALA A 128 1.39 3.85 -2.52
CA ALA A 128 2.02 4.44 -3.70
C ALA A 128 3.46 4.92 -3.40
N SER A 129 3.67 5.51 -2.22
CA SER A 129 4.97 6.02 -1.79
C SER A 129 5.98 4.89 -1.54
N MET A 130 5.55 3.77 -0.96
CA MET A 130 6.42 2.61 -0.78
C MET A 130 6.87 2.03 -2.12
N LEU A 131 5.97 1.88 -3.09
CA LEU A 131 6.32 1.36 -4.41
C LEU A 131 7.28 2.29 -5.15
N PHE A 132 7.08 3.61 -5.05
CA PHE A 132 7.99 4.61 -5.57
C PHE A 132 9.38 4.55 -4.90
N MET A 133 9.42 4.43 -3.57
CA MET A 133 10.68 4.31 -2.83
C MET A 133 11.41 3.00 -3.16
N GLN A 134 10.70 1.89 -3.38
CA GLN A 134 11.26 0.63 -3.85
C GLN A 134 11.97 0.83 -5.20
N GLN A 135 11.31 1.49 -6.16
CA GLN A 135 11.89 1.81 -7.46
C GLN A 135 13.13 2.71 -7.31
N LYS A 136 13.04 3.78 -6.52
CA LYS A 136 14.16 4.72 -6.34
C LYS A 136 15.37 4.08 -5.64
N ARG A 137 15.13 3.23 -4.64
CA ARG A 137 16.20 2.44 -4.02
C ARG A 137 16.85 1.48 -5.00
N ALA A 138 16.06 0.77 -5.80
CA ALA A 138 16.59 -0.13 -6.83
C ALA A 138 17.43 0.61 -7.88
N GLU A 139 16.96 1.78 -8.33
CA GLU A 139 17.66 2.63 -9.31
C GLU A 139 18.98 3.20 -8.76
N LEU A 140 18.98 3.70 -7.52
CA LEU A 140 20.12 4.44 -6.96
C LEU A 140 21.12 3.55 -6.21
N LEU A 141 20.65 2.48 -5.58
CA LEU A 141 21.45 1.61 -4.70
C LEU A 141 21.60 0.17 -5.25
N GLY A 142 20.93 -0.14 -6.36
CA GLY A 142 20.90 -1.47 -6.97
C GLY A 142 19.70 -2.32 -6.53
N ALA A 143 19.30 -3.27 -7.38
CA ALA A 143 18.08 -4.07 -7.21
C ALA A 143 17.98 -4.81 -5.86
N ASN A 144 19.11 -5.30 -5.33
CA ASN A 144 19.16 -6.01 -4.05
C ASN A 144 18.89 -5.09 -2.84
N MET A 145 18.96 -3.77 -3.02
CA MET A 145 18.75 -2.76 -1.99
C MET A 145 17.35 -2.12 -2.05
N ALA A 146 16.44 -2.66 -2.86
CA ALA A 146 15.06 -2.16 -2.99
C ALA A 146 14.25 -2.27 -1.68
N GLY A 147 14.66 -3.18 -0.78
CA GLY A 147 14.06 -3.41 0.54
C GLY A 147 12.77 -4.23 0.53
N THR A 148 12.00 -4.17 -0.54
CA THR A 148 10.79 -4.99 -0.79
C THR A 148 10.71 -5.35 -2.27
N ASN A 149 9.83 -6.30 -2.63
CA ASN A 149 9.64 -6.73 -4.03
C ASN A 149 8.16 -6.73 -4.43
N PHE A 150 7.41 -5.70 -4.01
CA PHE A 150 6.03 -5.54 -4.46
C PHE A 150 6.00 -5.30 -5.97
N ARG A 151 5.10 -6.00 -6.66
CA ARG A 151 4.94 -5.95 -8.12
C ARG A 151 3.95 -4.87 -8.53
N PHE A 152 2.94 -4.62 -7.70
CA PHE A 152 1.91 -3.62 -7.96
C PHE A 152 1.34 -3.00 -6.69
N ALA A 153 0.64 -1.87 -6.85
CA ALA A 153 -0.18 -1.26 -5.81
C ALA A 153 -1.56 -0.86 -6.34
N VAL A 154 -2.62 -1.16 -5.57
CA VAL A 154 -3.99 -0.72 -5.80
C VAL A 154 -4.26 0.51 -4.95
N ILE A 155 -4.50 1.65 -5.60
CA ILE A 155 -4.65 2.95 -4.96
C ILE A 155 -6.12 3.36 -4.99
N MET A 156 -6.81 3.29 -3.85
CA MET A 156 -8.22 3.63 -3.73
C MET A 156 -8.39 4.97 -3.02
N ALA A 157 -9.00 5.96 -3.70
CA ALA A 157 -9.24 7.29 -3.14
C ALA A 157 -7.98 8.00 -2.58
N GLY A 158 -6.80 7.69 -3.13
CA GLY A 158 -5.54 8.32 -2.75
C GLY A 158 -5.41 9.74 -3.30
N ARG A 159 -4.59 10.56 -2.63
CA ARG A 159 -4.27 11.92 -3.04
C ARG A 159 -2.76 12.14 -3.08
N ALA A 160 -2.31 12.92 -4.07
CA ALA A 160 -0.96 13.46 -4.14
C ALA A 160 -0.70 14.45 -2.96
N PRO A 161 0.55 14.87 -2.73
CA PRO A 161 1.80 14.30 -3.27
C PRO A 161 2.11 12.92 -2.66
N LEU A 162 3.05 12.19 -3.28
CA LEU A 162 3.72 11.05 -2.63
C LEU A 162 4.59 11.57 -1.49
N VAL A 163 4.96 10.67 -0.57
CA VAL A 163 5.80 11.01 0.59
C VAL A 163 7.08 10.21 0.57
N THR A 164 8.17 10.79 1.05
CA THR A 164 9.46 10.09 1.13
C THR A 164 9.64 9.38 2.47
N PHE A 165 10.07 8.12 2.42
CA PHE A 165 10.51 7.35 3.60
C PHE A 165 12.00 7.57 3.88
N ASP A 166 12.70 8.21 2.96
CA ASP A 166 14.12 8.48 3.05
C ASP A 166 14.41 9.84 2.41
N PRO A 167 14.29 10.94 3.19
CA PRO A 167 14.58 12.27 2.69
C PRO A 167 16.03 12.46 2.24
N GLN A 168 16.96 11.57 2.59
CA GLN A 168 18.35 11.66 2.12
C GLN A 168 18.50 11.06 0.72
N LEU A 169 17.70 10.03 0.40
CA LEU A 169 17.72 9.36 -0.89
C LEU A 169 16.90 10.11 -1.95
N VAL A 170 15.73 10.64 -1.58
CA VAL A 170 14.83 11.33 -2.52
C VAL A 170 14.43 12.70 -1.96
N LYS A 171 14.88 13.75 -2.65
CA LYS A 171 14.43 15.13 -2.46
C LYS A 171 13.95 15.69 -3.78
N SER A 172 12.66 16.03 -3.87
CA SER A 172 12.07 16.64 -5.07
C SER A 172 10.89 17.54 -4.66
N PRO A 173 10.67 18.69 -5.30
CA PRO A 173 9.55 19.60 -4.99
C PRO A 173 8.14 18.96 -5.08
N GLY A 174 8.00 17.82 -5.77
CA GLY A 174 6.72 17.09 -5.88
C GLY A 174 6.52 15.96 -4.86
N ILE A 175 7.44 15.80 -3.91
CA ILE A 175 7.41 14.76 -2.88
C ILE A 175 7.35 15.44 -1.51
N ALA A 176 6.32 15.12 -0.73
CA ALA A 176 6.17 15.66 0.63
C ALA A 176 6.96 14.85 1.66
N ASP A 177 7.13 15.44 2.84
CA ASP A 177 7.73 14.79 3.98
C ASP A 177 6.65 14.04 4.81
N LEU A 178 7.05 12.99 5.51
CA LEU A 178 6.17 12.25 6.43
C LEU A 178 5.77 13.08 7.67
N ALA A 179 6.53 14.12 8.00
CA ALA A 179 6.23 15.08 9.05
C ALA A 179 5.07 16.03 8.67
N ASP A 180 4.83 16.23 7.37
CA ASP A 180 3.87 17.20 6.85
C ASP A 180 2.42 16.77 7.13
N ILE A 181 1.53 17.75 7.10
CA ILE A 181 0.09 17.50 7.14
C ILE A 181 -0.32 16.92 5.77
N SER A 182 -0.87 15.71 5.76
CA SER A 182 -1.11 14.91 4.55
C SER A 182 -2.03 15.52 3.49
N VAL A 183 -2.74 16.61 3.82
CA VAL A 183 -3.61 17.37 2.90
C VAL A 183 -2.95 18.62 2.32
N GLU A 184 -1.80 19.03 2.84
CA GLU A 184 -1.07 20.21 2.38
C GLU A 184 -0.15 19.83 1.21
N PHE A 185 -0.05 20.75 0.25
CA PHE A 185 0.95 20.69 -0.81
C PHE A 185 2.12 21.60 -0.40
N PRO A 186 3.39 21.18 -0.59
CA PRO A 186 4.52 22.07 -0.39
C PRO A 186 4.37 23.32 -1.26
N GLU A 187 4.49 24.51 -0.67
CA GLU A 187 4.43 25.77 -1.42
C GLU A 187 5.56 25.82 -2.47
N GLY A 188 5.23 26.14 -3.73
CA GLY A 188 6.20 26.42 -4.79
C GLY A 188 6.33 25.38 -5.92
N GLY A 189 5.59 24.27 -5.88
CA GLY A 189 5.55 23.29 -6.97
C GLY A 189 4.37 23.50 -7.93
N LEU A 190 4.48 24.43 -8.88
CA LEU A 190 3.57 24.45 -10.04
C LEU A 190 3.88 23.23 -10.93
N VAL A 191 3.23 22.09 -10.65
CA VAL A 191 2.99 21.07 -11.66
C VAL A 191 1.58 21.27 -12.15
N GLU A 192 1.42 22.10 -13.19
CA GLU A 192 0.23 22.05 -14.04
C GLU A 192 0.02 20.58 -14.46
N SER A 193 -1.20 20.06 -14.21
CA SER A 193 -1.75 18.79 -14.71
C SER A 193 -1.68 17.49 -13.86
N ALA A 194 -1.44 17.52 -12.54
CA ALA A 194 -1.81 16.37 -11.71
C ALA A 194 -3.31 16.42 -11.36
N THR A 195 -4.15 16.02 -12.32
CA THR A 195 -5.60 16.02 -12.22
C THR A 195 -6.08 15.39 -10.90
N THR A 196 -6.62 16.21 -10.01
CA THR A 196 -7.43 15.82 -8.85
C THR A 196 -8.63 15.01 -9.32
N TYR A 197 -8.59 13.67 -9.28
CA TYR A 197 -9.82 12.87 -9.45
C TYR A 197 -9.80 11.53 -8.69
N CYS A 198 -10.89 11.37 -7.95
CA CYS A 198 -11.42 10.18 -7.30
C CYS A 198 -11.51 9.00 -8.29
N GLY A 199 -10.73 7.94 -8.07
CA GLY A 199 -10.79 6.69 -8.82
C GLY A 199 -9.73 5.69 -8.38
N CYS A 200 -10.01 4.38 -8.49
CA CYS A 200 -9.03 3.32 -8.26
C CYS A 200 -7.94 3.36 -9.36
N ARG A 201 -6.67 3.52 -8.99
CA ARG A 201 -5.54 3.46 -9.92
C ARG A 201 -4.60 2.31 -9.56
N LEU A 202 -4.10 1.60 -10.57
CA LEU A 202 -3.08 0.56 -10.42
C LEU A 202 -1.70 1.15 -10.77
N PHE A 203 -0.71 0.95 -9.90
CA PHE A 203 0.69 1.25 -10.16
C PHE A 203 1.51 -0.04 -10.27
N MET A 204 2.47 -0.11 -11.19
CA MET A 204 3.34 -1.27 -11.42
C MET A 204 4.81 -0.94 -11.08
N SER A 205 5.57 -1.92 -10.58
CA SER A 205 6.96 -1.73 -10.14
C SER A 205 7.98 -1.67 -11.27
N THR A 206 7.68 -2.23 -12.44
CA THR A 206 8.51 -2.09 -13.65
C THR A 206 7.95 -0.95 -14.51
N GLY A 207 8.81 -0.06 -15.01
CA GLY A 207 8.47 1.24 -15.62
C GLY A 207 7.65 1.23 -16.92
N VAL A 208 6.56 0.47 -17.00
CA VAL A 208 5.63 0.43 -18.12
C VAL A 208 4.50 1.44 -17.89
N ARG A 209 4.27 2.28 -18.90
CA ARG A 209 3.29 3.38 -18.98
C ARG A 209 2.02 3.14 -18.14
N THR A 210 1.72 4.09 -17.27
CA THR A 210 0.42 4.23 -16.61
C THR A 210 -0.68 4.41 -17.67
N ARG A 211 -1.37 3.33 -18.08
CA ARG A 211 -2.70 3.47 -18.68
C ARG A 211 -3.70 3.64 -17.54
N GLY A 212 -4.03 4.89 -17.23
CA GLY A 212 -5.05 5.21 -16.23
C GLY A 212 -6.39 4.61 -16.64
N CYS A 213 -6.96 3.75 -15.79
CA CYS A 213 -8.38 3.45 -15.83
C CYS A 213 -9.09 4.46 -14.91
N ILE A 214 -9.97 5.26 -15.49
CA ILE A 214 -10.89 6.14 -14.75
C ILE A 214 -12.04 5.25 -14.25
N CYS A 215 -12.35 5.29 -12.96
CA CYS A 215 -13.56 4.68 -12.41
C CYS A 215 -14.27 5.72 -11.57
N THR A 216 -15.34 6.29 -12.10
CA THR A 216 -16.33 7.07 -11.34
C THR A 216 -17.27 6.11 -10.59
N GLY A 217 -17.91 6.62 -9.54
CA GLY A 217 -18.65 5.91 -8.48
C GLY A 217 -19.31 4.56 -8.82
N GLY A 218 -19.04 3.56 -7.98
CA GLY A 218 -19.86 2.34 -7.87
C GLY A 218 -19.16 1.00 -8.16
N CYS A 219 -17.90 0.96 -8.62
CA CYS A 219 -17.36 -0.28 -9.20
C CYS A 219 -16.35 -1.02 -8.29
N TRP A 220 -16.86 -1.80 -7.34
CA TRP A 220 -16.07 -2.79 -6.57
C TRP A 220 -15.58 -3.95 -7.47
N ILE A 221 -16.33 -4.28 -8.53
CA ILE A 221 -16.04 -5.36 -9.48
C ILE A 221 -14.86 -5.02 -10.40
N SER A 222 -14.68 -3.75 -10.79
CA SER A 222 -13.56 -3.34 -11.65
C SER A 222 -12.20 -3.51 -10.96
N THR A 223 -12.16 -3.31 -9.64
CA THR A 223 -10.92 -3.41 -8.85
C THR A 223 -10.40 -4.85 -8.83
N VAL A 224 -11.27 -5.85 -8.68
CA VAL A 224 -10.88 -7.27 -8.67
C VAL A 224 -10.34 -7.71 -10.02
N SER A 225 -11.05 -7.36 -11.11
CA SER A 225 -10.59 -7.66 -12.46
C SER A 225 -9.24 -7.02 -12.77
N GLN A 226 -8.98 -5.81 -12.27
CA GLN A 226 -7.69 -5.14 -12.43
C GLN A 226 -6.58 -5.80 -11.62
N VAL A 227 -6.85 -6.22 -10.38
CA VAL A 227 -5.88 -6.93 -9.52
C VAL A 227 -5.48 -8.28 -10.14
N VAL A 228 -6.47 -9.08 -10.55
CA VAL A 228 -6.21 -10.38 -11.18
C VAL A 228 -5.48 -10.19 -12.51
N ARG A 229 -5.87 -9.21 -13.34
CA ARG A 229 -5.13 -8.91 -14.58
C ARG A 229 -3.71 -8.45 -14.33
N ALA A 230 -3.47 -7.57 -13.34
CA ALA A 230 -2.13 -7.11 -12.98
C ALA A 230 -1.22 -8.30 -12.64
N TRP A 231 -1.74 -9.24 -11.86
CA TRP A 231 -1.05 -10.48 -11.50
C TRP A 231 -0.82 -11.41 -12.71
N SER A 232 -1.88 -11.74 -13.45
CA SER A 232 -1.80 -12.64 -14.62
C SER A 232 -0.94 -12.08 -15.74
N SER A 233 -0.80 -10.76 -15.84
CA SER A 233 0.04 -10.07 -16.83
C SER A 233 1.53 -10.12 -16.53
N GLY A 234 1.96 -10.80 -15.46
CA GLY A 234 3.35 -10.92 -15.04
C GLY A 234 4.30 -11.10 -16.22
N MET A 235 4.98 -10.02 -16.64
CA MET A 235 6.12 -10.13 -17.54
C MET A 235 7.18 -10.91 -16.77
N ALA A 236 7.22 -12.21 -17.06
CA ALA A 236 8.27 -13.10 -16.64
C ALA A 236 9.60 -12.50 -17.10
N ILE A 237 10.47 -12.10 -16.16
CA ILE A 237 11.90 -12.06 -16.43
C ILE A 237 12.42 -13.41 -15.95
N THR A 238 12.27 -14.40 -16.81
CA THR A 238 13.06 -15.62 -16.71
C THR A 238 14.53 -15.25 -16.87
N GLY A 239 15.35 -15.71 -15.93
CA GLY A 239 16.62 -16.36 -16.21
C GLY A 239 17.65 -15.61 -17.04
N TYR A 240 18.73 -15.25 -16.37
CA TYR A 240 20.07 -15.09 -16.93
C TYR A 240 20.33 -16.07 -18.09
N HIS A 241 20.43 -15.55 -19.33
CA HIS A 241 21.09 -16.26 -20.42
C HIS A 241 22.09 -15.34 -21.09
N SER A 242 23.36 -15.62 -20.79
CA SER A 242 24.51 -15.19 -21.54
C SER A 242 24.37 -15.64 -23.00
N SER A 243 24.35 -14.69 -23.92
CA SER A 243 24.79 -14.96 -25.28
C SER A 243 25.54 -13.74 -25.78
N GLN A 244 26.86 -13.92 -25.86
CA GLN A 244 27.78 -13.11 -26.62
C GLN A 244 27.15 -12.73 -27.97
N ARG A 245 27.17 -11.44 -28.32
CA ARG A 245 27.23 -11.05 -29.72
C ARG A 245 28.51 -10.28 -29.99
N MET A 246 29.37 -11.06 -30.61
CA MET A 246 30.55 -10.72 -31.37
C MET A 246 30.36 -9.47 -32.23
N LEU A 247 31.40 -8.64 -32.21
CA LEU A 247 31.72 -7.57 -33.14
C LEU A 247 31.35 -7.92 -34.60
N ARG A 248 30.62 -7.02 -35.25
CA ARG A 248 30.97 -6.35 -36.51
C ARG A 248 29.92 -5.31 -36.85
#